data_AF-A0AAD9G0M6-F1
#
_entry.id   AF-A0AAD9G0M6-F1
#
_cell.length_a   1.000
_cell.length_b   1.000
_cell.length_c   1.000
_cell.angle_alpha   90.00
_cell.angle_beta   90.00
_cell.angle_gamma   90.00
#
_symmetry.space_group_name_H-M   'P 1'
#
loop_
_entity.id
_entity.type
_entity.pdbx_description
1 polymer ?
#
loop_
_entity_poly.entity_id
_entity_poly.type
_entity_poly.pdbx_seq_one_letter_code
_entity_poly.pdbx_strand_id
1 'polypeptide(L)'
;MCKVEKSNLPPMAPVEPQATKPKFVLAHEPQSDFHWTPTDEPHATRRKLIMAKYPEVKKLFGHCWKTKYVIAATVALQTYLALNAQYMSWPVYIFIMYCIGGTANHAMMMGMHEISHNLGFKKPLHNKLLGIFANLPIGVPSSISFKRYHLEHHRYQGEDGVDVDLPTELEGKIFTNKLTKFIFLIFQLFFYGGRPLIVNPKVPGIWEFFNLVVCLSYNYAIYVYGGLSGLMYLLIGTLLGCGIHPVAGHFIAEHYEFVLGYETYSYYGILNRVTFNVGLHNEHHDFPFVAGSRLHEVRALAPEFYENLPSHKSWVKVLVDYVMDDNINAYSRVKRHNLTDDVKEKMKSD
;
A
#
# COMPACT_ATOMS: atom_id res chain seq x y z
N MET A 1 6.15 0.87 30.23
CA MET A 1 5.72 -0.51 29.92
C MET A 1 4.20 -0.55 29.91
N CYS A 2 3.56 -0.31 28.76
CA CYS A 2 2.17 -0.70 28.61
C CYS A 2 2.12 -2.23 28.76
N LYS A 3 1.42 -2.70 29.79
CA LYS A 3 1.14 -4.14 29.91
C LYS A 3 0.25 -4.47 28.72
N VAL A 4 0.81 -5.12 27.70
CA VAL A 4 0.00 -5.84 26.73
C VAL A 4 -0.76 -6.87 27.57
N GLU A 5 -2.03 -6.59 27.88
CA GLU A 5 -2.91 -7.59 28.46
C GLU A 5 -2.86 -8.81 27.55
N LYS A 6 -2.85 -10.01 28.12
CA LYS A 6 -2.75 -11.25 27.34
C LYS A 6 -3.85 -11.23 26.28
N SER A 7 -3.44 -11.04 25.03
CA SER A 7 -4.33 -11.19 23.89
C SER A 7 -4.92 -12.60 23.94
N ASN A 8 -6.24 -12.71 23.81
CA ASN A 8 -6.92 -14.00 23.66
C ASN A 8 -6.72 -14.59 22.26
N LEU A 9 -6.04 -13.87 21.36
CA LEU A 9 -5.70 -14.32 20.02
C LEU A 9 -4.49 -15.26 20.05
N PRO A 10 -4.38 -16.18 19.07
CA PRO A 10 -3.25 -17.09 18.99
C PRO A 10 -1.94 -16.33 18.80
N PRO A 11 -0.80 -16.94 19.16
CA PRO A 11 0.51 -16.33 18.94
C PRO A 11 0.76 -16.07 17.44
N MET A 12 1.64 -15.11 17.16
CA MET A 12 2.09 -14.82 15.80
C MET A 12 2.70 -16.06 15.13
N ALA A 13 2.48 -16.18 13.83
CA ALA A 13 2.97 -17.29 13.03
C ALA A 13 4.52 -17.35 13.05
N PRO A 14 5.10 -18.56 13.04
CA PRO A 14 6.55 -18.71 12.97
C PRO A 14 7.10 -18.17 11.66
N VAL A 15 8.26 -17.51 11.73
CA VAL A 15 8.95 -16.90 10.59
C VAL A 15 9.82 -17.92 9.82
N GLU A 16 10.18 -19.02 10.47
CA GLU A 16 10.97 -20.09 9.88
C GLU A 16 10.22 -20.82 8.76
N PRO A 17 10.94 -21.43 7.80
CA PRO A 17 10.34 -22.25 6.77
C PRO A 17 9.44 -23.34 7.35
N GLN A 18 8.20 -23.38 6.85
CA GLN A 18 7.23 -24.37 7.29
C GLN A 18 7.33 -25.58 6.36
N ALA A 19 7.53 -26.78 6.91
CA ALA A 19 7.64 -28.01 6.11
C ALA A 19 6.31 -28.42 5.45
N THR A 20 5.19 -28.08 6.09
CA THR A 20 3.85 -28.35 5.58
C THR A 20 2.96 -27.14 5.79
N LYS A 21 1.91 -27.02 4.97
CA LYS A 21 0.92 -25.95 5.11
C LYS A 21 0.15 -26.13 6.42
N PRO A 22 0.20 -25.16 7.35
CA PRO A 22 -0.50 -25.28 8.61
C PRO A 22 -2.01 -25.13 8.40
N LYS A 23 -2.78 -25.65 9.36
CA LYS A 23 -4.21 -25.38 9.42
C LYS A 23 -4.39 -23.92 9.88
N PHE A 24 -4.89 -23.08 8.97
CA PHE A 24 -5.18 -21.69 9.26
C PHE A 24 -6.36 -21.56 10.23
N VAL A 25 -6.21 -20.67 11.22
CA VAL A 25 -7.27 -20.28 12.14
C VAL A 25 -7.81 -18.94 11.65
N LEU A 26 -9.06 -18.94 11.21
CA LEU A 26 -9.74 -17.70 10.80
C LEU A 26 -10.28 -16.97 12.03
N ALA A 27 -10.43 -15.65 11.92
CA ALA A 27 -11.21 -14.90 12.89
C ALA A 27 -12.63 -15.49 12.92
N HIS A 28 -13.10 -15.84 14.12
CA HIS A 28 -14.40 -16.50 14.33
C HIS A 28 -15.41 -15.60 15.06
N GLU A 29 -14.94 -14.45 15.57
CA GLU A 29 -15.77 -13.41 16.17
C GLU A 29 -15.25 -12.02 15.77
N PRO A 30 -16.13 -11.01 15.67
CA PRO A 30 -15.71 -9.64 15.41
C PRO A 30 -14.79 -9.12 16.51
N GLN A 31 -13.63 -8.60 16.12
CA GLN A 31 -12.69 -8.03 17.08
C GLN A 31 -13.13 -6.64 17.54
N SER A 32 -12.93 -6.34 18.82
CA SER A 32 -13.18 -5.02 19.44
C SER A 32 -11.91 -4.29 19.88
N ASP A 33 -10.75 -4.92 19.69
CA ASP A 33 -9.42 -4.35 19.89
C ASP A 33 -8.45 -4.96 18.87
N PHE A 34 -7.31 -4.32 18.66
CA PHE A 34 -6.24 -4.78 17.78
C PHE A 34 -5.55 -6.04 18.32
N HIS A 35 -4.94 -6.81 17.43
CA HIS A 35 -4.10 -7.93 17.84
C HIS A 35 -2.73 -7.41 18.31
N TRP A 36 -2.59 -7.22 19.62
CA TRP A 36 -1.33 -6.80 20.23
C TRP A 36 -0.33 -7.95 20.36
N THR A 37 0.88 -7.77 19.82
CA THR A 37 1.98 -8.76 19.92
C THR A 37 3.23 -8.15 20.55
N PRO A 38 3.97 -8.91 21.39
CA PRO A 38 5.29 -8.53 21.87
C PRO A 38 6.43 -8.84 20.89
N THR A 39 6.13 -9.48 19.75
CA THR A 39 7.14 -9.87 18.76
C THR A 39 7.41 -8.75 17.77
N ASP A 40 8.62 -8.75 17.21
CA ASP A 40 8.96 -7.92 16.05
C ASP A 40 8.18 -8.34 14.81
N GLU A 41 8.19 -7.47 13.80
CA GLU A 41 7.65 -7.76 12.46
C GLU A 41 8.42 -8.91 11.78
N PRO A 42 7.76 -9.75 10.96
CA PRO A 42 8.33 -11.01 10.48
C PRO A 42 9.40 -10.84 9.41
N HIS A 43 9.41 -9.72 8.68
CA HIS A 43 10.19 -9.54 7.47
C HIS A 43 11.68 -9.35 7.73
N ALA A 44 12.09 -8.61 8.77
CA ALA A 44 13.50 -8.50 9.14
C ALA A 44 14.10 -9.87 9.47
N THR A 45 13.38 -10.71 10.20
CA THR A 45 13.83 -12.07 10.55
C THR A 45 13.85 -12.96 9.31
N ARG A 46 12.78 -12.98 8.50
CA ARG A 46 12.72 -13.80 7.29
C ARG A 46 13.80 -13.44 6.28
N ARG A 47 14.02 -12.13 6.07
CA ARG A 47 15.12 -11.60 5.24
C ARG A 47 16.49 -12.10 5.71
N LYS A 48 16.78 -12.08 7.01
CA LYS A 48 18.05 -12.61 7.56
C LYS A 48 18.21 -14.10 7.29
N LEU A 49 17.16 -14.89 7.52
CA LEU A 49 17.17 -16.33 7.28
C LEU A 49 17.39 -16.66 5.80
N ILE A 50 16.65 -16.00 4.90
CA ILE A 50 16.80 -16.19 3.45
C ILE A 50 18.20 -15.74 2.99
N MET A 51 18.72 -14.60 3.45
CA MET A 51 20.06 -14.15 3.07
C MET A 51 21.18 -15.06 3.57
N ALA A 52 20.96 -15.75 4.70
CA ALA A 52 21.91 -16.73 5.22
C ALA A 52 21.91 -18.02 4.40
N LYS A 53 20.72 -18.50 3.99
CA LYS A 53 20.56 -19.74 3.22
C LYS A 53 20.83 -19.56 1.71
N TYR A 54 20.42 -18.43 1.15
CA TYR A 54 20.48 -18.07 -0.28
C TYR A 54 21.15 -16.70 -0.47
N PRO A 55 22.46 -16.57 -0.22
CA PRO A 55 23.18 -15.30 -0.34
C PRO A 55 23.10 -14.67 -1.75
N GLU A 56 22.84 -15.48 -2.79
CA GLU A 56 22.62 -15.05 -4.17
C GLU A 56 21.38 -14.19 -4.38
N VAL A 57 20.44 -14.13 -3.41
CA VAL A 57 19.28 -13.22 -3.46
C VAL A 57 19.71 -11.76 -3.65
N LYS A 58 20.91 -11.39 -3.17
CA LYS A 58 21.51 -10.06 -3.36
C LYS A 58 21.71 -9.69 -4.84
N LYS A 59 21.81 -10.68 -5.75
CA LYS A 59 21.93 -10.44 -7.20
C LYS A 59 20.63 -9.86 -7.79
N LEU A 60 19.49 -10.04 -7.11
CA LEU A 60 18.20 -9.50 -7.53
C LEU A 60 18.03 -8.02 -7.15
N PHE A 61 18.90 -7.50 -6.28
CA PHE A 61 18.79 -6.12 -5.77
C PHE A 61 19.04 -5.11 -6.87
N GLY A 62 18.28 -4.02 -6.84
CA GLY A 62 18.49 -2.86 -7.69
C GLY A 62 17.25 -2.46 -8.47
N HIS A 63 17.44 -1.44 -9.31
CA HIS A 63 16.37 -0.78 -10.05
C HIS A 63 15.89 -1.61 -11.25
N CYS A 64 14.69 -1.27 -11.74
CA CYS A 64 14.16 -1.76 -13.01
C CYS A 64 14.18 -0.63 -14.04
N TRP A 65 14.90 -0.84 -15.14
CA TRP A 65 15.05 0.19 -16.17
C TRP A 65 13.73 0.53 -16.88
N LYS A 66 12.74 -0.38 -16.85
CA LYS A 66 11.42 -0.22 -17.48
C LYS A 66 10.49 0.71 -16.69
N THR A 67 10.67 0.84 -15.38
CA THR A 67 9.75 1.58 -14.48
C THR A 67 9.45 3.00 -14.98
N LYS A 68 10.49 3.75 -15.36
CA LYS A 68 10.34 5.13 -15.88
C LYS A 68 9.52 5.21 -17.17
N TYR A 69 9.62 4.21 -18.05
CA TYR A 69 8.89 4.19 -19.32
C TYR A 69 7.42 3.83 -19.12
N VAL A 70 7.14 2.89 -18.22
CA VAL A 70 5.76 2.56 -17.84
C VAL A 70 5.08 3.80 -17.23
N ILE A 71 5.74 4.48 -16.31
CA ILE A 71 5.22 5.71 -15.69
C ILE A 71 5.01 6.81 -16.73
N ALA A 72 5.99 7.07 -17.60
CA ALA A 72 5.84 8.05 -18.67
C ALA A 72 4.65 7.75 -19.59
N ALA A 73 4.49 6.49 -19.99
CA ALA A 73 3.37 6.07 -20.83
C ALA A 73 2.02 6.22 -20.11
N THR A 74 1.93 5.84 -18.84
CA THR A 74 0.68 5.97 -18.07
C THR A 74 0.31 7.42 -17.79
N VAL A 75 1.27 8.28 -17.44
CA VAL A 75 1.04 9.72 -17.27
C VAL A 75 0.57 10.33 -18.60
N ALA A 76 1.25 10.04 -19.72
CA ALA A 76 0.84 10.54 -21.03
C ALA A 76 -0.57 10.09 -21.44
N LEU A 77 -0.92 8.82 -21.19
CA LEU A 77 -2.26 8.29 -21.42
C LEU A 77 -3.31 9.03 -20.57
N GLN A 78 -3.05 9.21 -19.28
CA GLN A 78 -3.96 9.92 -18.38
C GLN A 78 -4.12 11.39 -18.77
N THR A 79 -3.03 12.07 -19.14
CA THR A 79 -3.09 13.45 -19.66
C THR A 79 -3.93 13.52 -20.92
N TYR A 80 -3.70 12.62 -21.90
CA TYR A 80 -4.46 12.59 -23.14
C TYR A 80 -5.97 12.39 -22.88
N LEU A 81 -6.33 11.43 -22.04
CA LEU A 81 -7.73 11.16 -21.72
C LEU A 81 -8.38 12.32 -20.95
N ALA A 82 -7.66 12.93 -20.02
CA ALA A 82 -8.13 14.11 -19.29
C ALA A 82 -8.39 15.30 -20.24
N LEU A 83 -7.51 15.56 -21.21
CA LEU A 83 -7.69 16.64 -22.18
C LEU A 83 -8.88 16.41 -23.12
N ASN A 84 -9.24 15.15 -23.38
CA ASN A 84 -10.36 14.78 -24.24
C ASN A 84 -11.67 14.49 -23.48
N ALA A 85 -11.63 14.48 -22.15
CA ALA A 85 -12.75 14.10 -21.28
C ALA A 85 -14.05 14.88 -21.58
N GLN A 86 -13.94 16.18 -21.82
CA GLN A 86 -15.08 17.07 -22.11
C GLN A 86 -15.82 16.73 -23.41
N TYR A 87 -15.20 15.99 -24.33
CA TYR A 87 -15.79 15.59 -25.61
C TYR A 87 -16.41 14.18 -25.57
N MET A 88 -16.28 13.46 -24.45
CA MET A 88 -16.85 12.12 -24.28
C MET A 88 -18.33 12.21 -23.92
N SER A 89 -19.14 11.30 -24.47
CA SER A 89 -20.50 11.10 -23.95
C SER A 89 -20.44 10.54 -22.52
N TRP A 90 -21.45 10.81 -21.70
CA TRP A 90 -21.49 10.37 -20.30
C TRP A 90 -21.22 8.87 -20.10
N PRO A 91 -21.80 7.93 -20.88
CA PRO A 91 -21.51 6.51 -20.72
C PRO A 91 -20.04 6.17 -21.00
N VAL A 92 -19.44 6.76 -22.05
CA VAL A 92 -18.04 6.55 -22.40
C VAL A 92 -17.13 7.15 -21.32
N TYR A 93 -17.44 8.36 -20.86
CA TYR A 93 -16.71 9.03 -19.80
C TYR A 93 -16.64 8.20 -18.52
N ILE A 94 -17.79 7.70 -18.03
CA ILE A 94 -17.87 6.87 -16.83
C ILE A 94 -17.09 5.55 -17.01
N PHE A 95 -17.25 4.89 -18.15
CA PHE A 95 -16.54 3.64 -18.44
C PHE A 95 -15.02 3.83 -18.47
N ILE A 96 -14.53 4.84 -19.20
CA ILE A 96 -13.10 5.14 -19.32
C ILE A 96 -12.53 5.61 -17.98
N MET A 97 -13.26 6.42 -17.22
CA MET A 97 -12.87 6.87 -15.88
C MET A 97 -12.72 5.70 -14.92
N TYR A 98 -13.66 4.75 -14.90
CA TYR A 98 -13.57 3.59 -14.01
C TYR A 98 -12.49 2.60 -14.46
N CYS A 99 -12.58 2.11 -15.71
CA CYS A 99 -11.71 1.02 -16.18
C CYS A 99 -10.27 1.48 -16.44
N ILE A 100 -10.08 2.66 -17.03
CA ILE A 100 -8.74 3.18 -17.37
C ILE A 100 -8.26 4.15 -16.29
N GLY A 101 -9.05 5.16 -15.93
CA GLY A 101 -8.65 6.17 -14.94
C GLY A 101 -8.37 5.54 -13.57
N GLY A 102 -9.31 4.76 -13.03
CA GLY A 102 -9.15 4.03 -11.77
C GLY A 102 -7.92 3.12 -11.76
N THR A 103 -7.78 2.27 -12.77
CA THR A 103 -6.61 1.37 -12.90
C THR A 103 -5.29 2.13 -13.05
N ALA A 104 -5.24 3.16 -13.90
CA ALA A 104 -4.02 3.91 -14.18
C ALA A 104 -3.58 4.77 -12.99
N ASN A 105 -4.51 5.44 -12.31
CA ASN A 105 -4.18 6.24 -11.13
C ASN A 105 -3.68 5.37 -9.98
N HIS A 106 -4.31 4.21 -9.81
CA HIS A 106 -3.81 3.21 -8.89
C HIS A 106 -2.42 2.68 -9.29
N ALA A 107 -2.21 2.38 -10.57
CA ALA A 107 -0.89 1.99 -11.08
C ALA A 107 0.15 3.07 -10.79
N MET A 108 -0.19 4.36 -10.87
CA MET A 108 0.72 5.45 -10.51
C MET A 108 1.00 5.53 -9.01
N MET A 109 0.02 5.22 -8.15
CA MET A 109 0.28 5.02 -6.72
C MET A 109 1.31 3.90 -6.50
N MET A 110 1.14 2.77 -7.17
CA MET A 110 2.08 1.64 -7.10
C MET A 110 3.44 1.96 -7.74
N GLY A 111 3.47 2.83 -8.75
CA GLY A 111 4.70 3.38 -9.31
C GLY A 111 5.43 4.26 -8.30
N MET A 112 4.72 5.14 -7.57
CA MET A 112 5.31 5.92 -6.48
C MET A 112 5.80 5.04 -5.33
N HIS A 113 5.09 3.95 -5.04
CA HIS A 113 5.53 2.91 -4.12
C HIS A 113 6.90 2.32 -4.51
N GLU A 114 7.04 1.79 -5.73
CA GLU A 114 8.33 1.28 -6.24
C GLU A 114 9.45 2.34 -6.19
N ILE A 115 9.12 3.58 -6.54
CA ILE A 115 10.07 4.71 -6.58
C ILE A 115 10.52 5.12 -5.18
N SER A 116 9.69 4.92 -4.16
CA SER A 116 10.01 5.24 -2.76
C SER A 116 11.24 4.46 -2.29
N HIS A 117 11.39 3.22 -2.77
CA HIS A 117 12.55 2.36 -2.57
C HIS A 117 13.74 2.66 -3.51
N ASN A 118 13.65 3.72 -4.32
CA ASN A 118 14.62 4.10 -5.34
C ASN A 118 14.80 3.06 -6.47
N LEU A 119 13.75 2.33 -6.83
CA LEU A 119 13.83 1.24 -7.81
C LEU A 119 13.60 1.69 -9.27
N GLY A 120 13.36 2.98 -9.53
CA GLY A 120 13.23 3.52 -10.89
C GLY A 120 14.56 3.95 -11.53
N PHE A 121 15.50 4.44 -10.72
CA PHE A 121 16.81 4.95 -11.17
C PHE A 121 17.92 4.64 -10.15
N LYS A 122 19.18 4.70 -10.58
CA LYS A 122 20.35 4.57 -9.69
C LYS A 122 20.47 5.73 -8.68
N LYS A 123 20.18 6.97 -9.10
CA LYS A 123 20.34 8.18 -8.27
C LYS A 123 19.05 8.48 -7.49
N PRO A 124 19.10 8.69 -6.16
CA PRO A 124 17.92 9.03 -5.36
C PRO A 124 17.16 10.27 -5.85
N LEU A 125 17.87 11.30 -6.32
CA LEU A 125 17.24 12.52 -6.86
C LEU A 125 16.36 12.23 -8.09
N HIS A 126 16.79 11.35 -8.99
CA HIS A 126 16.01 11.00 -10.18
C HIS A 126 14.74 10.23 -9.81
N ASN A 127 14.81 9.36 -8.81
CA ASN A 127 13.62 8.71 -8.26
C ASN A 127 12.67 9.73 -7.65
N LYS A 128 13.19 10.68 -6.87
CA LYS A 128 12.36 11.75 -6.29
C LYS A 128 11.60 12.54 -7.38
N LEU A 129 12.28 12.96 -8.43
CA LEU A 129 11.66 13.66 -9.56
C LEU A 129 10.65 12.77 -10.32
N LEU A 130 10.99 11.50 -10.56
CA LEU A 130 10.07 10.55 -11.19
C LEU A 130 8.83 10.29 -10.33
N GLY A 131 8.96 10.29 -9.01
CA GLY A 131 7.84 10.14 -8.09
C GLY A 131 6.86 11.31 -8.18
N ILE A 132 7.38 12.55 -8.18
CA ILE A 132 6.57 13.76 -8.38
C ILE A 132 5.88 13.73 -9.75
N PHE A 133 6.58 13.25 -10.79
CA PHE A 133 6.01 13.08 -12.11
C PHE A 133 4.91 12.00 -12.16
N ALA A 134 5.10 10.85 -11.49
CA ALA A 134 4.09 9.81 -11.35
C ALA A 134 2.86 10.31 -10.56
N ASN A 135 3.05 11.29 -9.68
CA ASN A 135 1.98 11.88 -8.88
C ASN A 135 1.00 12.74 -9.70
N LEU A 136 1.41 13.24 -10.87
CA LEU A 136 0.61 14.19 -11.67
C LEU A 136 -0.83 13.73 -11.91
N PRO A 137 -1.11 12.53 -12.46
CA PRO A 137 -2.48 12.07 -12.73
C PRO A 137 -3.29 11.73 -11.46
N ILE A 138 -2.65 11.62 -10.29
CA ILE A 138 -3.36 11.39 -9.02
C ILE A 138 -4.12 12.67 -8.60
N GLY A 139 -3.58 13.84 -8.94
CA GLY A 139 -4.20 15.14 -8.69
C GLY A 139 -4.13 15.64 -7.24
N VAL A 140 -3.52 14.89 -6.33
CA VAL A 140 -3.27 15.29 -4.94
C VAL A 140 -1.79 15.11 -4.63
N PRO A 141 -1.07 16.13 -4.12
CA PRO A 141 0.36 16.03 -3.88
C PRO A 141 0.65 15.07 -2.71
N SER A 142 1.27 13.93 -3.02
CA SER A 142 1.51 12.87 -2.05
C SER A 142 2.87 12.19 -2.20
N SER A 143 3.56 12.25 -3.34
CA SER A 143 4.76 11.42 -3.60
C SER A 143 5.85 11.54 -2.54
N ILE A 144 6.18 12.77 -2.14
CA ILE A 144 7.26 13.02 -1.17
C ILE A 144 6.86 12.55 0.23
N SER A 145 5.66 12.92 0.69
CA SER A 145 5.16 12.52 2.00
C SER A 145 4.95 11.01 2.08
N PHE A 146 4.34 10.42 1.04
CA PHE A 146 4.14 8.98 0.90
C PHE A 146 5.46 8.24 1.08
N LYS A 147 6.54 8.66 0.41
CA LYS A 147 7.85 8.02 0.56
C LYS A 147 8.35 8.00 2.02
N ARG A 148 8.15 9.08 2.78
CA ARG A 148 8.61 9.15 4.19
C ARG A 148 7.86 8.13 5.04
N TYR A 149 6.54 8.17 5.01
CA TYR A 149 5.70 7.27 5.80
C TYR A 149 5.81 5.81 5.34
N HIS A 150 5.90 5.56 4.04
CA HIS A 150 6.01 4.22 3.47
C HIS A 150 7.31 3.52 3.88
N LEU A 151 8.44 4.24 3.92
CA LEU A 151 9.70 3.66 4.40
C LEU A 151 9.69 3.38 5.90
N GLU A 152 8.97 4.16 6.69
CA GLU A 152 8.75 3.88 8.11
C GLU A 152 7.86 2.66 8.30
N HIS A 153 6.77 2.54 7.54
CA HIS A 153 5.91 1.36 7.54
C HIS A 153 6.69 0.08 7.27
N HIS A 154 7.57 0.05 6.26
CA HIS A 154 8.41 -1.13 6.00
C HIS A 154 9.39 -1.47 7.13
N ARG A 155 9.82 -0.47 7.90
CA ARG A 155 10.84 -0.65 8.94
C ARG A 155 10.23 -0.94 10.32
N TYR A 156 9.06 -0.37 10.58
CA TYR A 156 8.37 -0.37 11.86
C TYR A 156 6.91 -0.77 11.69
N GLN A 157 6.64 -1.70 10.77
CA GLN A 157 5.31 -2.23 10.51
C GLN A 157 4.63 -2.54 11.85
N GLY A 158 3.35 -2.23 11.99
CA GLY A 158 2.58 -2.52 13.19
C GLY A 158 2.93 -1.69 14.44
N GLU A 159 3.98 -0.86 14.42
CA GLU A 159 4.36 -0.07 15.59
C GLU A 159 3.38 1.09 15.81
N ASP A 160 2.70 1.07 16.96
CA ASP A 160 1.66 2.04 17.26
C ASP A 160 2.22 3.46 17.40
N GLY A 161 1.56 4.43 16.75
CA GLY A 161 1.99 5.82 16.69
C GLY A 161 3.12 6.12 15.69
N VAL A 162 3.68 5.10 15.02
CA VAL A 162 4.70 5.27 13.97
C VAL A 162 4.19 4.78 12.62
N ASP A 163 3.68 3.55 12.56
CA ASP A 163 3.09 3.00 11.35
C ASP A 163 1.69 3.59 11.11
N VAL A 164 1.64 4.56 10.22
CA VAL A 164 0.41 5.29 9.85
C VAL A 164 -0.50 4.50 8.90
N ASP A 165 -0.11 3.31 8.47
CA ASP A 165 -0.98 2.40 7.72
C ASP A 165 -2.05 1.75 8.63
N LEU A 166 -1.78 1.66 9.93
CA LEU A 166 -2.71 1.12 10.92
C LEU A 166 -3.89 2.06 11.18
N PRO A 167 -5.14 1.55 11.20
CA PRO A 167 -6.29 2.32 11.67
C PRO A 167 -6.09 2.87 13.09
N THR A 168 -6.67 4.05 13.33
CA THR A 168 -6.82 4.61 14.68
C THR A 168 -7.87 3.85 15.47
N GLU A 169 -7.87 4.01 16.79
CA GLU A 169 -8.92 3.42 17.65
C GLU A 169 -10.32 3.93 17.29
N LEU A 170 -10.44 5.20 16.87
CA LEU A 170 -11.70 5.78 16.41
C LEU A 170 -12.21 5.09 15.13
N GLU A 171 -11.32 4.89 14.15
CA GLU A 171 -11.65 4.13 12.93
C GLU A 171 -12.06 2.69 13.28
N GLY A 172 -11.35 2.06 14.23
CA GLY A 172 -11.69 0.75 14.81
C GLY A 172 -13.14 0.68 15.31
N LYS A 173 -13.57 1.68 16.10
CA LYS A 173 -14.93 1.75 16.66
C LYS A 173 -16.01 2.01 15.59
N ILE A 174 -15.70 2.76 14.54
CA ILE A 174 -16.67 3.16 13.51
C ILE A 174 -16.86 2.06 12.47
N PHE A 175 -15.77 1.47 11.96
CA PHE A 175 -15.80 0.58 10.78
C PHE A 175 -15.95 -0.89 11.16
N THR A 176 -17.01 -1.21 11.90
CA THR A 176 -17.27 -2.54 12.44
C THR A 176 -18.38 -3.31 11.72
N ASN A 177 -19.31 -2.62 11.04
CA ASN A 177 -20.46 -3.24 10.38
C ASN A 177 -20.42 -3.07 8.86
N LYS A 178 -21.28 -3.82 8.14
CA LYS A 178 -21.29 -3.87 6.67
C LYS A 178 -21.40 -2.48 6.02
N LEU A 179 -22.29 -1.62 6.54
CA LEU A 179 -22.49 -0.28 5.97
C LEU A 179 -21.27 0.61 6.21
N THR A 180 -20.76 0.67 7.44
CA THR A 180 -19.62 1.54 7.74
C THR A 180 -18.35 1.04 7.06
N LYS A 181 -18.13 -0.27 6.97
CA LYS A 181 -17.03 -0.87 6.19
C LYS A 181 -17.15 -0.56 4.69
N PHE A 182 -18.36 -0.56 4.13
CA PHE A 182 -18.55 -0.15 2.74
C PHE A 182 -18.27 1.35 2.52
N ILE A 183 -18.69 2.22 3.44
CA ILE A 183 -18.35 3.65 3.43
C ILE A 183 -16.83 3.84 3.53
N PHE A 184 -16.16 3.07 4.39
CA PHE A 184 -14.70 3.05 4.49
C PHE A 184 -14.05 2.75 3.13
N LEU A 185 -14.51 1.71 2.41
CA LEU A 185 -13.98 1.41 1.08
C LEU A 185 -14.22 2.55 0.07
N ILE A 186 -15.37 3.23 0.10
CA ILE A 186 -15.62 4.36 -0.82
C ILE A 186 -14.67 5.52 -0.54
N PHE A 187 -14.42 5.82 0.74
CA PHE A 187 -13.65 6.99 1.18
C PHE A 187 -12.24 6.64 1.66
N GLN A 188 -11.75 5.44 1.34
CA GLN A 188 -10.47 4.89 1.79
C GLN A 188 -9.31 5.86 1.58
N LEU A 189 -9.30 6.55 0.43
CA LEU A 189 -8.31 7.57 0.09
C LEU A 189 -8.16 8.64 1.19
N PHE A 190 -9.27 9.08 1.79
CA PHE A 190 -9.25 10.14 2.80
C PHE A 190 -8.78 9.64 4.15
N PHE A 191 -9.16 8.42 4.54
CA PHE A 191 -8.66 7.79 5.77
C PHE A 191 -7.16 7.51 5.65
N TYR A 192 -6.75 6.83 4.58
CA TYR A 192 -5.36 6.50 4.32
C TYR A 192 -4.47 7.73 4.18
N GLY A 193 -4.91 8.75 3.43
CA GLY A 193 -4.14 9.99 3.22
C GLY A 193 -4.18 10.96 4.39
N GLY A 194 -5.25 10.96 5.18
CA GLY A 194 -5.43 11.86 6.31
C GLY A 194 -4.78 11.35 7.61
N ARG A 195 -4.76 10.03 7.82
CA ARG A 195 -4.23 9.42 9.04
C ARG A 195 -2.80 9.83 9.41
N PRO A 196 -1.85 9.93 8.46
CA PRO A 196 -0.50 10.38 8.79
C PRO A 196 -0.46 11.78 9.41
N LEU A 197 -1.39 12.68 9.05
CA LEU A 197 -1.47 14.04 9.58
C LEU A 197 -1.99 14.10 11.02
N ILE A 198 -2.59 13.01 11.50
CA ILE A 198 -3.18 12.92 12.85
C ILE A 198 -2.27 12.09 13.76
N VAL A 199 -1.80 10.93 13.26
CA VAL A 199 -1.08 9.94 14.06
C VAL A 199 0.40 10.30 14.21
N ASN A 200 1.07 10.63 13.10
CA ASN A 200 2.50 10.91 13.09
C ASN A 200 2.82 12.13 12.21
N PRO A 201 2.31 13.33 12.54
CA PRO A 201 2.45 14.50 11.67
C PRO A 201 3.91 14.90 11.53
N LYS A 202 4.42 14.85 10.30
CA LYS A 202 5.75 15.32 9.93
C LYS A 202 5.73 16.75 9.42
N VAL A 203 6.77 17.51 9.75
CA VAL A 203 6.95 18.87 9.22
C VAL A 203 7.24 18.81 7.70
N PRO A 204 6.47 19.49 6.85
CA PRO A 204 6.72 19.54 5.41
C PRO A 204 8.02 20.27 5.09
N GLY A 205 8.84 19.70 4.21
CA GLY A 205 10.07 20.32 3.71
C GLY A 205 9.90 20.98 2.34
N ILE A 206 11.03 21.43 1.77
CA ILE A 206 11.07 22.06 0.45
C ILE A 206 10.60 21.14 -0.67
N TRP A 207 10.76 19.82 -0.52
CA TRP A 207 10.37 18.85 -1.54
C TRP A 207 8.86 18.61 -1.55
N GLU A 208 8.21 18.59 -0.38
CA GLU A 208 6.75 18.58 -0.27
C GLU A 208 6.15 19.83 -0.91
N PHE A 209 6.73 21.02 -0.65
CA PHE A 209 6.32 22.25 -1.31
C PHE A 209 6.51 22.20 -2.84
N PHE A 210 7.65 21.67 -3.32
CA PHE A 210 7.87 21.49 -4.75
C PHE A 210 6.87 20.53 -5.38
N ASN A 211 6.55 19.40 -4.73
CA ASN A 211 5.52 18.46 -5.17
C ASN A 211 4.14 19.14 -5.23
N LEU A 212 3.80 19.94 -4.22
CA LEU A 212 2.55 20.71 -4.16
C LEU A 212 2.43 21.64 -5.37
N VAL A 213 3.44 22.48 -5.62
CA VAL A 213 3.43 23.44 -6.73
C VAL A 213 3.31 22.74 -8.08
N VAL A 214 4.09 21.67 -8.31
CA VAL A 214 4.06 20.93 -9.59
C VAL A 214 2.71 20.25 -9.80
N CYS A 215 2.16 19.59 -8.78
CA CYS A 215 0.86 18.92 -8.87
C CYS A 215 -0.29 19.92 -9.10
N LEU A 216 -0.34 21.03 -8.36
CA LEU A 216 -1.36 22.05 -8.53
C LEU A 216 -1.25 22.76 -9.89
N SER A 217 -0.04 23.00 -10.37
CA SER A 217 0.20 23.58 -11.70
C SER A 217 -0.27 22.64 -12.82
N TYR A 218 -0.03 21.33 -12.68
CA TYR A 218 -0.55 20.33 -13.61
C TYR A 218 -2.09 20.25 -13.57
N ASN A 219 -2.70 20.22 -12.37
CA ASN A 219 -4.15 20.24 -12.22
C ASN A 219 -4.77 21.48 -12.87
N TYR A 220 -4.16 22.65 -12.68
CA TYR A 220 -4.60 23.90 -13.31
C TYR A 220 -4.48 23.83 -14.83
N ALA A 221 -3.38 23.30 -15.38
CA ALA A 221 -3.24 23.09 -16.82
C ALA A 221 -4.32 22.14 -17.36
N ILE A 222 -4.59 21.01 -16.68
CA ILE A 222 -5.67 20.10 -17.06
C ILE A 222 -7.03 20.79 -17.03
N TYR A 223 -7.30 21.62 -16.03
CA TYR A 223 -8.54 22.39 -15.96
C TYR A 223 -8.68 23.40 -17.12
N VAL A 224 -7.60 24.13 -17.44
CA VAL A 224 -7.61 25.14 -18.52
C VAL A 224 -7.83 24.50 -19.89
N TYR A 225 -7.17 23.37 -20.18
CA TYR A 225 -7.19 22.76 -21.51
C TYR A 225 -8.22 21.63 -21.67
N GLY A 226 -8.50 20.87 -20.60
CA GLY A 226 -9.45 19.75 -20.57
C GLY A 226 -10.77 20.06 -19.88
N GLY A 227 -10.93 21.27 -19.33
CA GLY A 227 -12.11 21.70 -18.59
C GLY A 227 -12.27 21.00 -17.24
N LEU A 228 -13.42 21.27 -16.59
CA LEU A 228 -13.78 20.59 -15.35
C LEU A 228 -13.85 19.07 -15.51
N SER A 229 -14.33 18.58 -16.66
CA SER A 229 -14.40 17.15 -16.95
C SER A 229 -13.02 16.48 -16.93
N GLY A 230 -11.99 17.12 -17.48
CA GLY A 230 -10.62 16.59 -17.44
C GLY A 230 -10.04 16.52 -16.03
N LEU A 231 -10.29 17.55 -15.21
CA LEU A 231 -9.84 17.55 -13.82
C LEU A 231 -10.57 16.50 -12.98
N MET A 232 -11.89 16.39 -13.14
CA MET A 232 -12.71 15.41 -12.41
C MET A 232 -12.40 13.97 -12.86
N TYR A 233 -12.04 13.75 -14.13
CA TYR A 233 -11.58 12.45 -14.61
C TYR A 233 -10.40 11.93 -13.78
N LEU A 234 -9.41 12.79 -13.52
CA LEU A 234 -8.25 12.44 -12.71
C LEU A 234 -8.61 12.27 -11.23
N LEU A 235 -9.30 13.24 -10.63
CA LEU A 235 -9.60 13.20 -9.18
C LEU A 235 -10.56 12.06 -8.81
N ILE A 236 -11.63 11.85 -9.58
CA ILE A 236 -12.56 10.74 -9.35
C ILE A 236 -11.89 9.42 -9.72
N GLY A 237 -11.06 9.38 -10.78
CA GLY A 237 -10.23 8.21 -11.08
C GLY A 237 -9.35 7.80 -9.90
N THR A 238 -8.75 8.75 -9.20
CA THR A 238 -7.99 8.48 -7.97
C THR A 238 -8.87 7.93 -6.85
N LEU A 239 -10.04 8.55 -6.61
CA LEU A 239 -10.99 8.10 -5.60
C LEU A 239 -11.44 6.65 -5.86
N LEU A 240 -11.80 6.34 -7.11
CA LEU A 240 -12.19 5.00 -7.53
C LEU A 240 -11.04 4.01 -7.38
N GLY A 241 -9.88 4.36 -7.94
CA GLY A 241 -8.66 3.56 -7.91
C GLY A 241 -8.17 3.28 -6.50
N CYS A 242 -8.43 4.16 -5.54
CA CYS A 242 -8.06 3.96 -4.13
C CYS A 242 -9.21 3.45 -3.26
N GLY A 243 -10.39 3.20 -3.83
CA GLY A 243 -11.59 2.84 -3.09
C GLY A 243 -12.17 1.49 -3.49
N ILE A 244 -13.28 1.50 -4.24
CA ILE A 244 -14.04 0.28 -4.58
C ILE A 244 -13.60 -0.42 -5.88
N HIS A 245 -12.52 0.03 -6.51
CA HIS A 245 -12.00 -0.59 -7.73
C HIS A 245 -11.28 -1.91 -7.43
N PRO A 246 -11.31 -2.94 -8.31
CA PRO A 246 -10.67 -4.24 -8.07
C PRO A 246 -9.20 -4.19 -7.61
N VAL A 247 -8.40 -3.25 -8.13
CA VAL A 247 -6.99 -3.08 -7.72
C VAL A 247 -6.83 -2.46 -6.33
N ALA A 248 -7.83 -1.72 -5.84
CA ALA A 248 -7.85 -1.14 -4.50
C ALA A 248 -7.92 -2.20 -3.39
N GLY A 249 -8.29 -3.44 -3.71
CA GLY A 249 -8.27 -4.53 -2.75
C GLY A 249 -6.88 -4.81 -2.15
N HIS A 250 -5.79 -4.33 -2.76
CA HIS A 250 -4.46 -4.46 -2.15
C HIS A 250 -4.37 -3.74 -0.78
N PHE A 251 -4.99 -2.56 -0.62
CA PHE A 251 -4.95 -1.79 0.63
C PHE A 251 -5.47 -2.56 1.84
N ILE A 252 -6.41 -3.49 1.61
CA ILE A 252 -6.93 -4.37 2.65
C ILE A 252 -6.16 -5.68 2.67
N ALA A 253 -5.90 -6.27 1.50
CA ALA A 253 -5.29 -7.58 1.36
C ALA A 253 -3.92 -7.68 2.03
N GLU A 254 -3.15 -6.60 2.03
CA GLU A 254 -1.75 -6.65 2.42
C GLU A 254 -1.55 -6.87 3.90
N HIS A 255 -2.27 -6.12 4.76
CA HIS A 255 -1.99 -6.07 6.21
C HIS A 255 -3.19 -6.31 7.12
N TYR A 256 -4.38 -6.59 6.59
CA TYR A 256 -5.50 -7.03 7.42
C TYR A 256 -5.38 -8.52 7.76
N GLU A 257 -5.54 -8.82 9.04
CA GLU A 257 -5.41 -10.17 9.60
C GLU A 257 -6.65 -11.02 9.30
N PHE A 258 -6.73 -11.58 8.09
CA PHE A 258 -7.77 -12.55 7.70
C PHE A 258 -7.56 -13.94 8.32
N VAL A 259 -6.30 -14.29 8.58
CA VAL A 259 -5.87 -15.50 9.29
C VAL A 259 -5.14 -15.04 10.55
N LEU A 260 -5.63 -15.47 11.72
CA LEU A 260 -5.05 -15.09 12.99
C LEU A 260 -3.59 -15.54 13.08
N GLY A 261 -2.73 -14.64 13.56
CA GLY A 261 -1.29 -14.77 13.65
C GLY A 261 -0.52 -14.34 12.38
N TYR A 262 -1.20 -13.89 11.32
CA TYR A 262 -0.56 -13.49 10.06
C TYR A 262 -0.90 -12.04 9.69
N GLU A 263 0.12 -11.19 9.65
CA GLU A 263 -0.01 -9.75 9.43
C GLU A 263 0.38 -9.28 8.01
N THR A 264 0.74 -10.21 7.11
CA THR A 264 1.13 -9.86 5.74
C THR A 264 0.77 -10.95 4.74
N TYR A 265 0.09 -10.57 3.65
CA TYR A 265 -0.40 -11.52 2.65
C TYR A 265 0.05 -11.14 1.26
N SER A 266 0.41 -12.15 0.48
CA SER A 266 0.65 -11.99 -0.95
C SER A 266 -0.59 -12.37 -1.78
N TYR A 267 -0.71 -11.78 -2.95
CA TYR A 267 -1.63 -12.07 -4.04
C TYR A 267 -0.82 -12.33 -5.32
N TYR A 268 -1.03 -13.47 -5.97
CA TYR A 268 -0.28 -13.89 -7.17
C TYR A 268 -1.12 -13.84 -8.46
N GLY A 269 -2.23 -13.09 -8.45
CA GLY A 269 -3.15 -13.08 -9.58
C GLY A 269 -2.85 -12.00 -10.63
N ILE A 270 -3.76 -11.89 -11.61
CA ILE A 270 -3.56 -11.12 -12.84
C ILE A 270 -3.41 -9.60 -12.61
N LEU A 271 -4.01 -9.06 -11.55
CA LEU A 271 -4.00 -7.61 -11.29
C LEU A 271 -2.59 -7.08 -11.01
N ASN A 272 -1.64 -7.93 -10.61
CA ASN A 272 -0.22 -7.58 -10.49
C ASN A 272 0.39 -6.96 -11.75
N ARG A 273 -0.11 -7.36 -12.94
CA ARG A 273 0.39 -6.86 -14.23
C ARG A 273 0.22 -5.35 -14.40
N VAL A 274 -0.74 -4.76 -13.68
CA VAL A 274 -1.03 -3.32 -13.72
C VAL A 274 -0.65 -2.60 -12.43
N THR A 275 -0.11 -3.31 -11.43
CA THR A 275 0.26 -2.76 -10.11
C THR A 275 1.72 -3.01 -9.75
N PHE A 276 2.60 -3.07 -10.74
CA PHE A 276 4.04 -3.26 -10.55
C PHE A 276 4.39 -4.50 -9.71
N ASN A 277 3.56 -5.55 -9.74
CA ASN A 277 3.69 -6.76 -8.94
C ASN A 277 3.70 -6.55 -7.41
N VAL A 278 3.14 -5.45 -6.91
CA VAL A 278 3.05 -5.17 -5.45
C VAL A 278 2.41 -6.32 -4.67
N GLY A 279 1.50 -7.08 -5.28
CA GLY A 279 0.85 -8.22 -4.63
C GLY A 279 1.80 -9.34 -4.22
N LEU A 280 3.05 -9.40 -4.72
CA LEU A 280 4.08 -10.24 -4.11
C LEU A 280 4.61 -9.56 -2.82
N HIS A 281 3.70 -9.33 -1.88
CA HIS A 281 3.87 -8.37 -0.81
C HIS A 281 4.79 -8.87 0.31
N ASN A 282 4.69 -10.16 0.67
CA ASN A 282 5.65 -10.77 1.60
C ASN A 282 7.07 -10.69 1.04
N GLU A 283 7.24 -11.02 -0.23
CA GLU A 283 8.53 -10.94 -0.93
C GLU A 283 9.05 -9.50 -0.97
N HIS A 284 8.16 -8.54 -1.22
CA HIS A 284 8.47 -7.11 -1.23
C HIS A 284 8.92 -6.61 0.15
N HIS A 285 8.18 -6.89 1.22
CA HIS A 285 8.57 -6.48 2.58
C HIS A 285 9.89 -7.12 3.04
N ASP A 286 10.11 -8.38 2.67
CA ASP A 286 11.37 -9.08 2.95
C ASP A 286 12.55 -8.50 2.15
N PHE A 287 12.32 -8.00 0.93
CA PHE A 287 13.36 -7.50 0.05
C PHE A 287 12.92 -6.24 -0.72
N PRO A 288 12.73 -5.09 -0.03
CA PRO A 288 12.22 -3.86 -0.62
C PRO A 288 13.22 -3.19 -1.58
N PHE A 289 14.45 -3.73 -1.67
CA PHE A 289 15.45 -3.31 -2.65
C PHE A 289 15.43 -4.16 -3.94
N VAL A 290 14.50 -5.10 -4.07
CA VAL A 290 14.23 -5.85 -5.30
C VAL A 290 13.04 -5.21 -6.00
N ALA A 291 13.24 -4.74 -7.24
CA ALA A 291 12.16 -4.19 -8.05
C ALA A 291 11.04 -5.22 -8.29
N GLY A 292 9.79 -4.77 -8.32
CA GLY A 292 8.60 -5.59 -8.52
C GLY A 292 8.68 -6.54 -9.72
N SER A 293 9.39 -6.13 -10.78
CA SER A 293 9.67 -6.96 -11.96
C SER A 293 10.42 -8.28 -11.66
N ARG A 294 11.09 -8.40 -10.51
CA ARG A 294 11.93 -9.54 -10.11
C ARG A 294 11.51 -10.18 -8.79
N LEU A 295 10.44 -9.71 -8.13
CA LEU A 295 9.97 -10.32 -6.87
C LEU A 295 9.60 -11.81 -7.01
N HIS A 296 9.13 -12.21 -8.19
CA HIS A 296 8.84 -13.62 -8.47
C HIS A 296 10.10 -14.50 -8.41
N GLU A 297 11.29 -13.94 -8.69
CA GLU A 297 12.57 -14.65 -8.57
C GLU A 297 12.95 -14.87 -7.10
N VAL A 298 12.58 -13.94 -6.20
CA VAL A 298 12.77 -14.13 -4.74
C VAL A 298 11.97 -15.33 -4.26
N ARG A 299 10.69 -15.39 -4.64
CA ARG A 299 9.81 -16.53 -4.31
C ARG A 299 10.35 -17.85 -4.87
N ALA A 300 10.82 -17.84 -6.12
CA ALA A 300 11.35 -19.04 -6.76
C ALA A 300 12.67 -19.51 -6.13
N LEU A 301 13.47 -18.59 -5.60
CA LEU A 301 14.74 -18.89 -4.94
C LEU A 301 14.55 -19.53 -3.55
N ALA A 302 13.55 -19.05 -2.79
CA ALA A 302 13.31 -19.45 -1.41
C ALA A 302 11.84 -19.88 -1.17
N PRO A 303 11.32 -20.86 -1.94
CA PRO A 303 9.89 -21.20 -1.95
C PRO A 303 9.37 -21.65 -0.60
N GLU A 304 10.18 -22.33 0.21
CA GLU A 304 9.81 -22.86 1.53
C GLU A 304 9.46 -21.77 2.56
N PHE A 305 9.87 -20.52 2.31
CA PHE A 305 9.52 -19.36 3.13
C PHE A 305 8.16 -18.76 2.76
N TYR A 306 7.60 -19.11 1.59
CA TYR A 306 6.42 -18.43 1.03
C TYR A 306 5.28 -19.36 0.57
N GLU A 307 5.51 -20.64 0.32
CA GLU A 307 4.49 -21.56 -0.20
C GLU A 307 3.40 -21.90 0.83
N ASN A 308 3.78 -21.95 2.11
CA ASN A 308 2.90 -22.34 3.19
C ASN A 308 2.26 -21.15 3.92
N LEU A 309 2.62 -19.91 3.54
CA LEU A 309 1.97 -18.70 4.03
C LEU A 309 0.55 -18.55 3.44
N PRO A 310 -0.39 -17.92 4.17
CA PRO A 310 -1.67 -17.55 3.60
C PRO A 310 -1.48 -16.54 2.45
N SER A 311 -2.33 -16.65 1.44
CA SER A 311 -2.29 -15.80 0.25
C SER A 311 -3.70 -15.53 -0.25
N HIS A 312 -3.98 -14.32 -0.72
CA HIS A 312 -5.24 -14.01 -1.37
C HIS A 312 -5.25 -14.51 -2.83
N LYS A 313 -6.40 -15.01 -3.27
CA LYS A 313 -6.61 -15.46 -4.66
C LYS A 313 -7.31 -14.40 -5.53
N SER A 314 -7.98 -13.43 -4.93
CA SER A 314 -8.68 -12.35 -5.62
C SER A 314 -8.81 -11.13 -4.71
N TRP A 315 -8.32 -9.98 -5.16
CA TRP A 315 -8.53 -8.70 -4.47
C TRP A 315 -9.99 -8.24 -4.48
N VAL A 316 -10.76 -8.62 -5.52
CA VAL A 316 -12.22 -8.38 -5.51
C VAL A 316 -12.87 -9.14 -4.35
N LYS A 317 -12.48 -10.40 -4.15
CA LYS A 317 -12.98 -11.19 -3.02
C LYS A 317 -12.55 -10.58 -1.68
N VAL A 318 -11.34 -10.04 -1.57
CA VAL A 318 -10.90 -9.33 -0.36
C VAL A 318 -11.81 -8.14 -0.04
N LEU A 319 -12.16 -7.31 -1.04
CA LEU A 319 -13.08 -6.18 -0.83
C LEU A 319 -14.46 -6.67 -0.38
N VAL A 320 -14.98 -7.73 -1.00
CA VAL A 320 -16.27 -8.34 -0.61
C VAL A 320 -16.22 -8.91 0.79
N ASP A 321 -15.19 -9.69 1.12
CA ASP A 321 -15.03 -10.33 2.43
C ASP A 321 -14.86 -9.26 3.52
N TYR A 322 -14.08 -8.21 3.28
CA TYR A 322 -13.92 -7.11 4.22
C TYR A 322 -15.27 -6.49 4.58
N VAL A 323 -16.17 -6.29 3.61
CA VAL A 323 -17.50 -5.72 3.88
C VAL A 323 -18.43 -6.75 4.50
N MET A 324 -18.49 -7.96 3.96
CA MET A 324 -19.57 -8.92 4.21
C MET A 324 -19.28 -9.90 5.35
N ASP A 325 -18.01 -10.16 5.65
CA ASP A 325 -17.61 -11.01 6.78
C ASP A 325 -17.72 -10.21 8.08
N ASP A 326 -18.58 -10.64 8.99
CA ASP A 326 -18.79 -9.96 10.27
C ASP A 326 -17.57 -10.12 11.21
N ASN A 327 -16.67 -11.07 10.96
CA ASN A 327 -15.47 -11.30 11.76
C ASN A 327 -14.27 -10.43 11.36
N ILE A 328 -14.35 -9.72 10.22
CA ILE A 328 -13.29 -8.84 9.73
C ILE A 328 -13.74 -7.38 9.82
N ASN A 329 -12.92 -6.53 10.40
CA ASN A 329 -13.19 -5.10 10.54
C ASN A 329 -11.89 -4.29 10.68
N ALA A 330 -11.99 -2.99 11.00
CA ALA A 330 -10.82 -2.12 11.19
C ALA A 330 -9.85 -2.57 12.30
N TYR A 331 -10.30 -3.36 13.28
CA TYR A 331 -9.45 -3.96 14.31
C TYR A 331 -8.70 -5.21 13.86
N SER A 332 -9.01 -5.79 12.69
CA SER A 332 -8.31 -6.96 12.14
C SER A 332 -6.91 -6.58 11.63
N ARG A 333 -6.06 -6.08 12.52
CA ARG A 333 -4.70 -5.58 12.29
C ARG A 333 -3.84 -5.92 13.51
N VAL A 334 -2.57 -6.21 13.25
CA VAL A 334 -1.59 -6.49 14.29
C VAL A 334 -0.90 -5.20 14.72
N LYS A 335 -0.80 -4.97 16.03
CA LYS A 335 -0.10 -3.82 16.63
C LYS A 335 0.98 -4.26 17.62
N ARG A 336 1.98 -3.40 17.81
CA ARG A 336 3.10 -3.62 18.74
C ARG A 336 3.60 -2.30 19.35
N HIS A 337 4.34 -2.44 20.45
CA HIS A 337 4.95 -1.36 21.22
C HIS A 337 6.41 -1.69 21.52
N ASN A 338 7.22 -1.79 20.47
CA ASN A 338 8.62 -2.19 20.58
C ASN A 338 9.56 -0.97 20.63
N LEU A 339 9.07 0.22 20.29
CA LEU A 339 9.86 1.46 20.33
C LEU A 339 9.58 2.28 21.60
N THR A 340 10.64 2.89 22.15
CA THR A 340 10.54 3.87 23.23
C THR A 340 10.04 5.22 22.71
N ASP A 341 9.43 6.02 23.59
CA ASP A 341 8.87 7.33 23.21
C ASP A 341 9.94 8.28 22.63
N ASP A 342 11.15 8.30 23.21
CA ASP A 342 12.29 9.08 22.68
C ASP A 342 12.62 8.74 21.22
N VAL A 343 12.52 7.45 20.85
CA VAL A 343 12.79 6.99 19.49
C VAL A 343 11.67 7.45 18.55
N LYS A 344 10.41 7.42 19.01
CA LYS A 344 9.25 7.91 18.25
C LYS A 344 9.30 9.41 18.03
N GLU A 345 9.67 10.19 19.05
CA GLU A 345 9.81 11.65 18.95
C GLU A 345 10.87 12.05 17.94
N LYS A 346 12.02 11.37 17.94
CA LYS A 346 13.09 11.63 16.97
C LYS A 346 12.66 11.37 15.53
N MET A 347 11.78 10.40 15.29
CA MET A 347 11.24 10.13 13.95
C MET A 347 10.29 11.24 13.46
N LYS A 348 9.66 12.01 14.36
CA LYS A 348 8.79 13.12 13.94
C LYS A 348 9.57 14.31 13.38
N SER A 349 10.80 14.51 13.85
CA SER A 349 11.67 15.60 13.40
C SER A 349 12.41 15.32 12.09
N ASP A 350 12.52 14.06 11.68
CA ASP A 350 13.18 13.59 10.45
C ASP A 350 12.18 13.45 9.29
#